data_AF-A0A150M3D5-F1
#
_entry.id   AF-A0A150M3D5-F1
#
_cell.length_a   1.000
_cell.length_b   1.000
_cell.length_c   1.000
_cell.angle_alpha   90.00
_cell.angle_beta   90.00
_cell.angle_gamma   90.00
#
_symmetry.space_group_name_H-M   'P 1'
#
loop_
_entity.id
_entity.type
_entity.pdbx_description
1 polymer ?
#
loop_
_entity_poly.entity_id
_entity_poly.type
_entity_poly.pdbx_seq_one_letter_code
_entity_poly.pdbx_strand_id
1 'polypeptide(L)'
;MESDAIQRERLRLKKVDKKAKLDEWHPKKIALANEWIENEQTQMKRPIIRGAIFTCELGENIGTEQNGERLVLVLSNDWINRTSGNVKVAPLSTKLKTKTVTDRKGKTKVVPRLKTHYFLRKEVYPFLA
;
A
#
# COMPACT_ATOMS: atom_id res chain seq x y z
N MET A 1 30.27 5.07 18.97
CA MET A 1 28.99 5.68 19.37
C MET A 1 28.80 6.92 18.52
N GLU A 2 27.65 7.06 17.85
CA GLU A 2 27.31 8.28 17.12
C GLU A 2 27.12 9.42 18.15
N SER A 3 27.61 10.63 17.87
CA SER A 3 27.48 11.77 18.79
C SER A 3 26.02 12.23 18.88
N ASP A 4 25.55 12.60 20.07
CA ASP A 4 24.20 13.11 20.32
C ASP A 4 23.81 14.26 19.38
N ALA A 5 24.76 15.12 19.02
CA ALA A 5 24.54 16.23 18.10
C ALA A 5 24.16 15.72 16.69
N ILE A 6 24.82 14.66 16.22
CA ILE A 6 24.56 14.03 14.91
C ILE A 6 23.17 13.38 14.92
N GLN A 7 22.81 12.69 16.00
CA GLN A 7 21.50 12.06 16.13
C GLN A 7 20.36 13.08 16.12
N ARG A 8 20.52 14.21 16.83
CA ARG A 8 19.53 15.30 16.85
C ARG A 8 19.35 15.92 15.47
N GLU A 9 20.45 16.17 14.77
CA GLU A 9 20.41 16.76 13.42
C GLU A 9 19.70 15.82 12.43
N ARG A 10 20.00 14.52 12.48
CA ARG A 10 19.31 13.51 11.66
C ARG A 10 17.81 13.47 11.92
N LEU A 11 17.39 13.59 13.18
CA LEU A 11 15.98 13.66 13.54
C LEU A 11 15.32 14.93 13.01
N ARG A 12 16.01 16.08 13.09
CA ARG A 12 15.55 17.35 12.52
C ARG A 12 15.31 17.21 11.01
N LEU A 13 16.30 16.71 10.27
CA LEU A 13 16.20 16.52 8.83
C LEU A 13 15.04 15.59 8.45
N LYS A 14 14.85 14.48 9.18
CA LYS A 14 13.70 13.58 8.96
C LYS A 14 12.36 14.29 9.15
N LYS A 15 12.23 15.15 10.16
CA LYS A 15 11.00 15.92 10.41
C LYS A 15 10.75 16.94 9.30
N VAL A 16 11.80 17.64 8.84
CA VAL A 16 11.71 18.62 7.75
C VAL A 16 11.31 17.95 6.44
N ASP A 17 11.95 16.85 6.06
CA ASP A 17 11.60 16.06 4.87
C ASP A 17 10.15 15.57 4.94
N LYS A 18 9.73 15.04 6.10
CA LYS A 18 8.35 14.59 6.29
C LYS A 18 7.34 15.72 6.14
N LYS A 19 7.65 16.90 6.70
CA LYS A 19 6.81 18.09 6.58
C LYS A 19 6.67 18.52 5.12
N ALA A 20 7.77 18.58 4.37
CA ALA A 20 7.74 18.95 2.96
C ALA A 20 6.84 18.02 2.12
N LYS A 21 6.92 16.71 2.34
CA LYS A 21 6.06 15.72 1.65
C LYS A 21 4.58 15.89 2.01
N LEU A 22 4.28 16.18 3.28
CA LEU A 22 2.91 16.46 3.72
C LEU A 22 2.37 17.75 3.09
N ASP A 23 3.18 18.80 3.04
CA ASP A 23 2.83 20.09 2.45
C ASP A 23 2.60 19.94 0.93
N GLU A 24 3.35 19.06 0.24
CA GLU A 24 3.11 18.71 -1.18
C GLU A 24 1.84 17.87 -1.38
N TRP A 25 1.57 16.91 -0.48
CA TRP A 25 0.41 16.03 -0.57
C TRP A 25 -0.90 16.77 -0.29
N HIS A 26 -0.90 17.74 0.63
CA HIS A 26 -2.09 18.46 1.06
C HIS A 26 -2.94 19.05 -0.09
N PRO A 27 -2.38 19.84 -1.03
CA PRO A 27 -3.16 20.37 -2.15
C PRO A 27 -3.63 19.27 -3.11
N LYS A 28 -2.82 18.23 -3.36
CA LYS A 28 -3.22 17.10 -4.21
C LYS A 28 -4.42 16.35 -3.63
N LYS A 29 -4.43 16.15 -2.30
CA LYS A 29 -5.55 15.54 -1.59
C LYS A 29 -6.84 16.35 -1.77
N ILE A 30 -6.76 17.67 -1.69
CA ILE A 30 -7.91 18.56 -1.90
C ILE A 30 -8.40 18.45 -3.35
N ALA A 31 -7.50 18.49 -4.33
CA ALA A 31 -7.85 18.37 -5.74
C ALA A 31 -8.57 17.05 -6.04
N LEU A 32 -8.03 15.92 -5.56
CA LEU A 32 -8.65 14.60 -5.71
C LEU A 32 -10.02 14.50 -5.04
N ALA A 33 -10.20 15.13 -3.87
CA ALA A 33 -11.48 15.18 -3.19
C ALA A 33 -12.51 15.99 -3.97
N ASN A 34 -12.12 17.13 -4.53
CA ASN A 34 -13.00 17.96 -5.36
C ASN A 34 -13.38 17.23 -6.65
N GLU A 35 -12.41 16.61 -7.34
CA GLU A 35 -12.67 15.82 -8.55
C GLU A 35 -13.67 14.68 -8.29
N TRP A 36 -13.56 14.02 -7.13
CA TRP A 36 -14.52 12.99 -6.72
C TRP A 36 -15.93 13.55 -6.55
N ILE A 37 -16.08 14.69 -5.87
CA ILE A 37 -17.38 15.34 -5.64
C ILE A 37 -18.01 15.77 -6.97
N GLU A 38 -17.22 16.37 -7.85
CA GLU A 38 -17.68 16.84 -9.17
C GLU A 38 -18.13 15.68 -10.08
N ASN A 39 -17.53 14.50 -9.93
CA ASN A 39 -17.74 13.35 -10.82
C ASN A 39 -18.39 12.14 -10.12
N GLU A 40 -19.04 12.33 -8.99
CA GLU A 40 -19.50 11.25 -8.09
C GLU A 40 -20.29 10.15 -8.84
N GLN A 41 -21.26 10.54 -9.67
CA GLN A 41 -22.11 9.59 -10.39
C GLN A 41 -21.31 8.70 -11.36
N THR A 42 -20.28 9.25 -12.00
CA THR A 42 -19.40 8.51 -12.91
C THR A 42 -18.47 7.59 -12.12
N GLN A 43 -17.92 8.09 -11.01
CA GLN A 43 -17.03 7.32 -10.15
C GLN A 43 -17.74 6.13 -9.50
N MET A 44 -18.99 6.31 -9.05
CA MET A 44 -19.82 5.24 -8.47
C MET A 44 -20.18 4.12 -9.46
N LYS A 45 -20.12 4.39 -10.77
CA LYS A 45 -20.36 3.38 -11.81
C LYS A 45 -19.13 2.53 -12.10
N ARG A 46 -17.97 2.83 -11.52
CA ARG A 46 -16.74 2.05 -11.77
C ARG A 46 -16.90 0.62 -11.26
N PRO A 47 -16.57 -0.41 -12.06
CA PRO A 47 -16.69 -1.79 -11.64
C PRO A 47 -15.55 -2.18 -10.70
N ILE A 48 -15.72 -1.88 -9.41
CA ILE A 48 -14.75 -2.25 -8.37
C ILE A 48 -15.12 -3.62 -7.80
N ILE A 49 -14.46 -4.65 -8.31
CA ILE A 49 -14.75 -6.06 -7.98
C ILE A 49 -13.69 -6.59 -7.02
N ARG A 50 -14.10 -7.42 -6.06
CA ARG A 50 -13.21 -8.11 -5.13
C ARG A 50 -12.17 -8.93 -5.88
N GLY A 51 -10.92 -8.85 -5.44
CA GLY A 51 -9.80 -9.56 -6.06
C GLY A 51 -9.20 -8.86 -7.28
N ALA A 52 -9.84 -7.81 -7.81
CA ALA A 52 -9.25 -6.98 -8.83
C ALA A 52 -8.09 -6.13 -8.26
N ILE A 53 -7.17 -5.76 -9.15
CA ILE A 53 -6.04 -4.89 -8.85
C ILE A 53 -6.27 -3.53 -9.49
N PHE A 54 -6.12 -2.46 -8.71
CA PHE A 54 -6.23 -1.09 -9.19
C PHE A 54 -4.97 -0.30 -8.82
N THR A 55 -4.64 0.71 -9.62
CA THR A 55 -3.72 1.77 -9.19
C THR A 55 -4.48 2.73 -8.26
N CYS A 56 -3.89 3.05 -7.12
CA CYS A 56 -4.47 3.94 -6.11
C CYS A 56 -3.39 4.89 -5.57
N GLU A 57 -3.74 6.17 -5.48
CA GLU A 57 -2.93 7.18 -4.80
C GLU A 57 -3.24 7.13 -3.30
N LEU A 58 -2.32 6.55 -2.50
CA LEU A 58 -2.45 6.45 -1.05
C LEU A 58 -1.93 7.69 -0.31
N GLY A 59 -1.33 8.63 -1.04
CA GLY A 59 -0.86 9.90 -0.49
C GLY A 59 0.36 9.75 0.41
N GLU A 60 0.56 10.72 1.29
CA GLU A 60 1.63 10.67 2.29
C GLU A 60 1.13 10.06 3.61
N ASN A 61 1.85 9.05 4.13
CA ASN A 61 1.44 8.25 5.28
C ASN A 61 1.65 8.91 6.65
N ILE A 62 1.19 8.24 7.70
CA ILE A 62 1.66 8.44 9.06
C ILE A 62 2.54 7.24 9.47
N GLY A 63 3.74 7.52 9.98
CA GLY A 63 4.66 6.50 10.46
C GLY A 63 5.16 5.56 9.35
N THR A 64 4.64 4.33 9.30
CA THR A 64 5.15 3.24 8.43
C THR A 64 4.10 2.60 7.53
N GLU A 65 2.93 3.21 7.40
CA GLU A 65 1.89 2.75 6.46
C GLU A 65 2.43 2.78 5.02
N GLN A 66 1.90 1.95 4.11
CA GLN A 66 2.29 2.05 2.70
C GLN A 66 1.65 3.30 2.07
N ASN A 67 2.43 4.05 1.29
CA ASN A 67 2.08 5.40 0.80
C ASN A 67 2.42 5.57 -0.69
N GLY A 68 1.95 6.67 -1.30
CA GLY A 68 2.13 7.04 -2.70
C GLY A 68 1.25 6.24 -3.67
N GLU A 69 1.47 6.46 -4.96
CA GLU A 69 0.81 5.71 -6.03
C GLU A 69 1.26 4.24 -6.05
N ARG A 70 0.32 3.32 -5.82
CA ARG A 70 0.59 1.88 -5.75
C ARG A 70 -0.53 1.05 -6.35
N LEU A 71 -0.16 -0.15 -6.79
CA LEU A 71 -1.12 -1.21 -7.04
C LEU A 71 -1.71 -1.69 -5.71
N VAL A 72 -3.03 -1.85 -5.67
CA VAL A 72 -3.78 -2.30 -4.50
C VAL A 72 -4.74 -3.43 -4.88
N LEU A 73 -4.90 -4.40 -4.00
CA LEU A 73 -5.87 -5.49 -4.14
C LEU A 73 -7.18 -5.12 -3.45
N VAL A 74 -8.30 -5.25 -4.14
CA VAL A 74 -9.64 -5.04 -3.56
C VAL A 74 -10.01 -6.21 -2.65
N LEU A 75 -10.27 -5.92 -1.37
CA LEU A 75 -10.61 -6.93 -0.35
C LEU A 75 -12.10 -6.97 -0.02
N SER A 76 -12.79 -5.83 -0.06
CA SER A 76 -14.23 -5.74 0.19
C SER A 76 -15.04 -6.45 -0.86
N ASN A 77 -16.22 -6.94 -0.47
CA ASN A 77 -17.13 -7.63 -1.38
C ASN A 77 -17.78 -6.67 -2.38
N ASP A 78 -18.26 -7.21 -3.49
CA ASP A 78 -18.77 -6.43 -4.63
C ASP A 78 -20.01 -5.61 -4.28
N TRP A 79 -20.83 -6.11 -3.34
CA TRP A 79 -22.02 -5.40 -2.89
C TRP A 79 -21.64 -4.09 -2.18
N ILE A 80 -20.70 -4.13 -1.22
CA ILE A 80 -20.20 -2.95 -0.52
C ILE A 80 -19.52 -1.99 -1.49
N ASN A 81 -18.69 -2.52 -2.40
CA ASN A 81 -17.97 -1.70 -3.38
C ASN A 81 -18.93 -0.89 -4.27
N ARG A 82 -20.10 -1.45 -4.57
CA ARG A 82 -21.13 -0.80 -5.41
C ARG A 82 -21.99 0.20 -4.64
N THR A 83 -22.29 -0.06 -3.37
CA THR A 83 -23.29 0.73 -2.62
C THR A 83 -22.69 1.72 -1.64
N SER A 84 -21.51 1.46 -1.09
CA SER A 84 -20.98 2.21 0.06
C SER A 84 -20.16 3.44 -0.32
N GLY A 85 -19.71 3.56 -1.58
CA GLY A 85 -18.71 4.57 -1.99
C GLY A 85 -17.30 4.35 -1.43
N ASN A 86 -17.14 3.48 -0.43
CA ASN A 86 -15.87 3.15 0.20
C ASN A 86 -15.42 1.73 -0.16
N VAL A 87 -14.14 1.56 -0.46
CA VAL A 87 -13.54 0.29 -0.87
C VAL A 87 -12.39 -0.05 0.07
N LYS A 88 -12.37 -1.28 0.59
CA LYS A 88 -11.26 -1.79 1.40
C LYS A 88 -10.22 -2.38 0.47
N VAL A 89 -9.00 -1.86 0.53
CA VAL A 89 -7.90 -2.28 -0.32
C VAL A 89 -6.66 -2.67 0.49
N ALA A 90 -5.84 -3.55 -0.06
CA ALA A 90 -4.51 -3.89 0.48
C ALA A 90 -3.41 -3.49 -0.52
N PRO A 91 -2.47 -2.61 -0.14
CA PRO A 91 -1.37 -2.22 -1.02
C PRO A 91 -0.38 -3.35 -1.28
N LEU A 92 -0.01 -3.47 -2.55
CA LEU A 92 0.98 -4.44 -3.03
C LEU A 92 2.38 -3.81 -2.98
N SER A 93 3.36 -4.63 -2.59
CA SER A 93 4.77 -4.23 -2.52
C SER A 93 5.64 -5.20 -3.31
N THR A 94 6.59 -4.66 -4.05
CA THR A 94 7.59 -5.43 -4.80
C THR A 94 8.68 -5.99 -3.89
N LYS A 95 8.86 -5.44 -2.68
CA LYS A 95 9.92 -5.83 -1.75
C LYS A 95 9.50 -7.03 -0.91
N LEU A 96 9.89 -8.22 -1.38
CA LEU A 96 9.64 -9.47 -0.67
C LEU A 96 10.71 -9.69 0.42
N LYS A 97 10.35 -9.53 1.69
CA LYS A 97 11.20 -9.96 2.82
C LYS A 97 11.04 -11.47 3.02
N THR A 98 12.09 -12.24 2.77
CA THR A 98 12.08 -13.70 2.86
C THR A 98 12.89 -14.21 4.05
N LYS A 99 12.65 -15.47 4.42
CA LYS A 99 13.54 -16.28 5.26
C LYS A 99 13.56 -17.71 4.74
N THR A 100 14.66 -18.42 4.97
CA THR A 100 14.79 -19.84 4.64
C THR A 100 14.38 -20.66 5.84
N VAL A 101 13.51 -21.66 5.63
CA VAL A 101 13.11 -22.63 6.64
C VAL A 101 13.44 -24.02 6.13
N THR A 102 14.10 -24.82 6.96
CA THR A 102 14.39 -26.23 6.66
C THR A 102 13.31 -27.10 7.29
N ASP A 103 12.71 -27.97 6.50
CA ASP A 103 11.74 -28.96 6.96
C ASP A 103 12.42 -30.12 7.69
N ARG A 104 11.65 -30.93 8.45
CA ARG A 104 12.14 -32.12 9.17
C ARG A 104 12.81 -33.14 8.25
N LYS A 105 12.48 -33.14 6.95
CA LYS A 105 13.08 -33.98 5.90
C LYS A 105 14.34 -33.36 5.26
N GLY A 106 14.90 -32.29 5.82
CA GLY A 106 16.08 -31.60 5.28
C GLY A 106 15.83 -30.68 4.08
N LYS A 107 14.59 -30.59 3.58
CA LYS A 107 14.24 -29.74 2.44
C LYS A 107 14.15 -28.27 2.84
N THR A 108 14.87 -27.38 2.17
CA THR A 108 14.81 -25.93 2.38
C THR A 108 13.67 -25.30 1.57
N LYS A 109 12.94 -24.37 2.18
CA LYS A 109 11.90 -23.57 1.52
C LYS A 109 12.04 -22.08 1.86
N VAL A 110 11.86 -21.24 0.84
CA VAL A 110 11.84 -19.79 0.99
C VAL A 110 10.41 -19.34 1.31
N VAL A 111 10.22 -18.78 2.49
CA VAL A 111 8.93 -18.31 2.98
C VAL A 111 8.98 -16.82 3.32
N PRO A 112 7.83 -16.14 3.43
CA PRO A 112 7.79 -14.77 3.93
C PRO A 112 8.44 -14.68 5.32
N ARG A 113 9.26 -13.64 5.53
CA ARG A 113 9.89 -13.37 6.83
C ARG A 113 8.85 -13.05 7.89
N LEU A 114 7.83 -12.27 7.51
CA LEU A 114 6.72 -11.87 8.36
C LEU A 114 5.50 -12.77 8.09
N LYS A 115 4.82 -13.20 9.15
CA LYS A 115 3.64 -14.09 9.03
C LYS A 115 2.47 -13.43 8.29
N THR A 116 2.39 -12.11 8.32
CA THR A 116 1.35 -11.31 7.65
C THR A 116 1.64 -11.05 6.16
N HIS A 117 2.85 -11.36 5.69
CA HIS A 117 3.18 -11.24 4.28
C HIS A 117 2.71 -12.47 3.51
N TYR A 118 2.09 -12.23 2.37
CA TYR A 118 1.69 -13.25 1.43
C TYR A 118 2.41 -13.05 0.09
N PHE A 119 2.89 -14.13 -0.51
CA PHE A 119 3.57 -14.08 -1.81
C PHE A 119 2.62 -14.57 -2.89
N LEU A 120 2.31 -13.69 -3.83
CA LEU A 120 1.59 -14.07 -5.04
C LEU A 120 2.60 -14.73 -5.99
N ARG A 121 2.53 -16.06 -6.12
CA ARG A 121 3.39 -16.84 -7.03
C ARG A 121 2.60 -17.18 -8.29
N LYS A 122 3.21 -17.03 -9.46
CA LYS A 122 2.62 -17.42 -10.75
C LYS A 122 2.24 -18.91 -10.78
N GLU A 123 3.04 -19.74 -10.12
CA GLU A 123 2.83 -21.18 -9.92
C GLU A 123 1.47 -21.49 -9.25
N VAL A 124 1.01 -20.60 -8.37
CA VAL A 124 -0.22 -20.75 -7.57
C VAL A 124 -1.38 -19.99 -8.22
N TYR A 125 -1.07 -18.89 -8.91
CA TYR A 125 -2.04 -18.00 -9.55
C TYR A 125 -1.68 -17.79 -11.04
N PRO A 126 -2.07 -18.73 -11.93
CA PRO A 126 -1.69 -18.69 -13.35
C PRO A 126 -2.21 -17.48 -14.12
N PHE A 127 -3.23 -16.80 -13.59
CA PHE A 127 -3.81 -15.59 -14.17
C PHE A 127 -2.98 -14.31 -13.92
N LEU A 128 -1.93 -14.40 -13.10
CA LEU A 128 -0.97 -13.31 -12.92
C LEU A 128 0.05 -13.35 -14.07
N ALA A 129 -0.29 -12.70 -15.18
CA ALA A 129 0.53 -12.62 -16.40
C ALA A 129 1.99 -12.21 -16.14
#